data_AF-A0A3A4WZ76-F1
#
_entry.id   AF-A0A3A4WZ76-F1
#
_cell.length_a   1.000
_cell.length_b   1.000
_cell.length_c   1.000
_cell.angle_alpha   90.00
_cell.angle_beta   90.00
_cell.angle_gamma   90.00
#
_symmetry.space_group_name_H-M   'P 1'
#
loop_
_entity.id
_entity.type
_entity.pdbx_description
1 polymer ?
#
loop_
_entity_poly.entity_id
_entity_poly.type
_entity_poly.pdbx_seq_one_letter_code
_entity_poly.pdbx_strand_id
1 'polypeptide(L)'
;MAFLIALLYAQDHRKRMIEGIVGKELNSPDLRGVAAANTKCALLSNSCTVEADIWDAPGEQMWNVLDRLRENLPSNVRLLVTEYRLRLAKMI
;
A
#
# COMPACT_ATOMS: atom_id res chain seq x y z
N MET A 1 -4.18 -26.47 17.13
CA MET A 1 -4.45 -25.08 17.58
C MET A 1 -3.19 -24.22 17.62
N ALA A 2 -2.12 -24.62 18.33
CA ALA A 2 -0.87 -23.84 18.43
C ALA A 2 -0.25 -23.47 17.06
N PHE A 3 -0.27 -24.37 16.08
CA PHE A 3 0.24 -24.10 14.73
C PHE A 3 -0.53 -22.99 13.99
N LEU A 4 -1.87 -23.01 14.06
CA LEU A 4 -2.71 -21.97 13.44
C LEU A 4 -2.48 -20.61 14.11
N ILE A 5 -2.32 -20.58 15.44
CA ILE A 5 -2.03 -19.35 16.19
C ILE A 5 -0.67 -18.77 15.79
N ALA A 6 0.36 -19.62 15.64
CA ALA A 6 1.67 -19.20 15.19
C ALA A 6 1.64 -18.62 13.75
N LEU A 7 0.88 -19.24 12.85
CA LEU A 7 0.70 -18.75 11.48
C LEU A 7 -0.02 -17.40 11.43
N LEU A 8 -1.08 -17.24 12.22
CA LEU A 8 -1.80 -15.97 12.36
C LEU A 8 -0.90 -14.87 12.91
N TYR A 9 -0.11 -15.18 13.95
CA TYR A 9 0.82 -14.22 14.52
C TYR A 9 1.91 -13.79 13.53
N ALA A 10 2.46 -14.74 12.77
CA ALA A 10 3.43 -14.45 11.71
C ALA A 10 2.80 -13.62 10.57
N GLN A 11 1.53 -13.86 10.22
CA GLN A 11 0.80 -13.05 9.26
C GLN A 11 0.59 -11.62 9.76
N ASP A 12 0.12 -11.45 10.99
CA ASP A 12 -0.12 -10.13 11.59
C ASP A 12 1.18 -9.33 11.74
N HIS A 13 2.26 -9.99 12.16
CA HIS A 13 3.57 -9.35 12.25
C HIS A 13 4.06 -8.85 10.88
N ARG A 14 3.94 -9.68 9.84
CA ARG A 14 4.30 -9.28 8.46
C ARG A 14 3.42 -8.12 7.98
N LYS A 15 2.11 -8.21 8.20
CA LYS A 15 1.15 -7.17 7.83
C LYS A 15 1.51 -5.84 8.50
N ARG A 16 1.77 -5.82 9.81
CA ARG A 16 2.16 -4.61 10.55
C ARG A 16 3.48 -4.01 10.08
N MET A 17 4.48 -4.83 9.74
CA MET A 17 5.73 -4.32 9.18
C MET A 17 5.49 -3.62 7.84
N ILE A 18 4.72 -4.23 6.94
CA ILE A 18 4.41 -3.66 5.63
C ILE A 18 3.57 -2.38 5.79
N GLU A 19 2.54 -2.39 6.63
CA GLU A 19 1.74 -1.21 6.95
C GLU A 19 2.58 -0.08 7.55
N GLY A 20 3.61 -0.40 8.34
CA GLY A 20 4.56 0.58 8.86
C GLY A 20 5.39 1.25 7.76
N ILE A 21 5.89 0.48 6.80
CA ILE A 21 6.63 1.00 5.63
C ILE A 21 5.71 1.88 4.78
N VAL A 22 4.54 1.34 4.42
CA VAL A 22 3.57 2.02 3.57
C VAL A 22 3.04 3.29 4.24
N GLY A 23 2.72 3.23 5.54
CA GLY A 23 2.27 4.38 6.31
C GLY A 23 3.33 5.47 6.43
N LYS A 24 4.62 5.12 6.50
CA LYS A 24 5.71 6.11 6.51
C LYS A 24 5.80 6.87 5.19
N GLU A 25 5.69 6.17 4.07
CA GLU A 25 5.79 6.76 2.73
C GLU A 25 4.52 7.54 2.34
N LEU A 26 3.33 7.02 2.67
CA LEU A 26 2.04 7.68 2.41
C LEU A 26 1.75 8.86 3.34
N ASN A 27 2.43 8.95 4.49
CA ASN A 27 2.38 10.13 5.35
C ASN A 27 3.27 11.28 4.82
N SER A 28 3.77 11.17 3.59
CA SER A 28 4.32 12.32 2.89
C SER A 28 3.26 13.44 2.81
N PRO A 29 3.67 14.71 2.95
CA PRO A 29 2.73 15.84 2.90
C PRO A 29 1.96 15.90 1.59
N ASP A 30 2.57 15.40 0.51
CA ASP A 30 2.03 15.38 -0.85
C ASP A 30 0.89 14.37 -1.05
N LEU A 31 0.84 13.31 -0.23
CA LEU A 31 -0.19 12.25 -0.33
C LEU A 31 -1.17 12.22 0.84
N ARG A 32 -0.99 13.12 1.81
CA ARG A 32 -1.85 13.18 3.00
C ARG A 32 -3.29 13.51 2.61
N GLY A 33 -4.20 12.56 2.88
CA GLY A 33 -5.63 12.71 2.61
C GLY A 33 -6.05 12.43 1.18
N VAL A 34 -5.10 12.09 0.30
CA VAL A 34 -5.33 11.78 -1.13
C VAL A 34 -4.88 10.38 -1.51
N ALA A 35 -4.30 9.63 -0.57
CA ALA A 35 -3.95 8.23 -0.77
C ALA A 35 -4.38 7.38 0.42
N ALA A 36 -4.88 6.17 0.12
CA ALA A 36 -5.10 5.11 1.09
C ALA A 36 -4.31 3.89 0.65
N ALA A 37 -3.93 3.05 1.61
CA ALA A 37 -3.41 1.73 1.29
C ALA A 37 -4.03 0.65 2.15
N ASN A 38 -4.18 -0.51 1.51
CA ASN A 38 -4.68 -1.72 2.12
C ASN A 38 -3.66 -2.85 1.93
N THR A 39 -3.25 -3.47 3.03
CA THR A 39 -2.28 -4.57 3.01
C THR A 39 -2.98 -5.89 3.23
N LYS A 40 -2.87 -6.80 2.25
CA LYS A 40 -3.40 -8.16 2.28
C LYS A 40 -2.24 -9.15 2.26
N CYS A 41 -2.02 -9.87 3.36
CA CYS A 41 -1.03 -10.95 3.42
C CYS A 41 -1.71 -12.31 3.38
N ALA A 42 -1.17 -13.24 2.58
CA ALA A 42 -1.65 -14.61 2.55
C ALA A 42 -1.24 -15.35 3.85
N LEU A 43 -2.15 -16.17 4.37
CA LEU A 43 -1.96 -16.89 5.63
C LEU A 43 -0.96 -18.06 5.47
N LEU A 44 -1.04 -18.74 4.32
CA LEU A 44 -0.24 -19.94 4.01
C LEU A 44 0.94 -19.67 3.06
N SER A 45 1.17 -18.42 2.68
CA SER A 45 2.23 -18.04 1.74
C SER A 45 2.98 -16.83 2.28
N ASN A 46 4.23 -16.66 1.85
CA ASN A 46 4.99 -15.44 2.13
C ASN A 46 4.64 -14.26 1.23
N SER A 47 3.63 -14.40 0.37
CA SER A 47 3.15 -13.33 -0.49
C SER A 47 2.24 -12.35 0.27
N CYS A 48 2.52 -11.06 0.14
CA CYS A 48 1.60 -9.99 0.52
C CYS A 48 1.32 -9.09 -0.69
N THR A 49 0.19 -8.41 -0.65
CA THR A 49 -0.23 -7.43 -1.65
C THR A 49 -0.53 -6.13 -0.92
N VAL A 50 0.01 -5.04 -1.43
CA VAL A 50 -0.33 -3.68 -1.01
C VAL A 50 -1.13 -3.06 -2.13
N GLU A 51 -2.38 -2.73 -1.86
CA GLU A 51 -3.24 -1.94 -2.74
C GLU A 51 -3.12 -0.49 -2.29
N ALA A 52 -2.63 0.39 -3.17
CA ALA A 52 -2.57 1.82 -2.96
C ALA A 52 -3.62 2.50 -3.86
N ASP A 53 -4.63 3.09 -3.24
CA ASP A 53 -5.67 3.85 -3.91
C ASP A 53 -5.29 5.33 -3.80
N ILE A 54 -5.16 6.00 -4.94
CA ILE A 54 -4.71 7.40 -5.01
C ILE A 54 -5.78 8.22 -5.73
N TRP A 55 -6.21 9.30 -5.09
CA TRP A 55 -7.24 10.23 -5.57
C TRP A 55 -6.60 11.59 -5.88
N ASP A 56 -6.82 12.12 -7.08
CA ASP A 56 -6.54 13.53 -7.41
C ASP A 56 -5.13 14.06 -7.02
N ALA A 57 -4.11 13.19 -7.06
CA ALA A 57 -2.72 13.56 -6.76
C ALA A 57 -1.98 14.04 -8.02
N PRO A 58 -1.08 15.04 -7.91
CA PRO A 58 -0.24 15.47 -9.03
C PRO A 58 0.70 14.34 -9.45
N GLY A 59 0.67 14.00 -10.75
CA GLY A 59 1.27 12.78 -11.29
C GLY A 59 2.75 12.58 -10.94
N GLU A 60 3.59 13.61 -11.00
CA GLU A 60 5.04 13.48 -10.70
C GLU A 60 5.31 13.13 -9.24
N GLN A 61 4.58 13.71 -8.28
CA GLN A 61 4.77 13.43 -6.86
C GLN A 61 4.27 12.03 -6.50
N MET A 62 3.15 11.62 -7.11
CA MET A 62 2.62 10.27 -6.98
C MET A 62 3.65 9.21 -7.40
N TRP A 63 4.26 9.37 -8.58
CA TRP A 63 5.25 8.42 -9.08
C TRP A 63 6.50 8.37 -8.18
N ASN A 64 6.97 9.52 -7.69
CA ASN A 64 8.10 9.55 -6.75
C ASN A 64 7.82 8.79 -5.44
N VAL A 65 6.60 8.86 -4.90
CA VAL A 65 6.24 8.08 -3.71
C VAL A 65 6.08 6.60 -4.05
N LEU A 66 5.47 6.26 -5.19
CA LEU A 66 5.34 4.88 -5.63
C LEU A 66 6.69 4.21 -5.89
N ASP A 67 7.65 4.93 -6.45
CA ASP A 67 9.01 4.43 -6.66
C ASP A 67 9.72 4.19 -5.34
N ARG A 68 9.64 5.13 -4.38
CA ARG A 68 10.15 4.92 -3.01
C ARG A 68 9.46 3.76 -2.29
N LEU A 69 8.16 3.60 -2.50
CA LEU A 69 7.39 2.47 -1.95
C LEU A 69 7.92 1.15 -2.53
N ARG A 70 8.14 1.10 -3.84
CA ARG A 70 8.65 -0.07 -4.54
C ARG A 70 10.06 -0.44 -4.12
N GLU A 71 10.93 0.54 -3.86
CA GLU A 71 12.30 0.31 -3.38
C GLU A 71 12.35 -0.18 -1.93
N ASN A 72 11.45 0.32 -1.07
CA ASN A 72 11.41 -0.04 0.35
C ASN A 72 10.57 -1.29 0.64
N LEU A 73 9.70 -1.70 -0.28
CA LEU A 73 8.89 -2.91 -0.10
C LEU A 73 9.73 -4.18 -0.30
N PRO A 74 9.52 -5.21 0.54
CA PRO A 74 10.15 -6.51 0.34
C PRO A 74 9.78 -7.12 -1.01
N SER A 75 10.70 -7.85 -1.65
CA SER A 75 10.52 -8.45 -2.99
C SER A 75 9.37 -9.45 -3.10
N ASN A 76 8.90 -9.98 -1.98
CA ASN A 76 7.74 -10.86 -1.86
C ASN A 76 6.40 -10.11 -1.75
N VAL A 77 6.42 -8.77 -1.80
CA VAL A 77 5.23 -7.91 -1.77
C VAL A 77 4.90 -7.42 -3.18
N ARG A 78 3.65 -7.62 -3.59
CA ARG A 78 3.12 -7.03 -4.83
C ARG A 78 2.46 -5.69 -4.53
N LEU A 79 2.86 -4.66 -5.27
CA LEU A 79 2.21 -3.35 -5.23
C LEU A 79 1.17 -3.26 -6.35
N LEU A 80 -0.08 -2.98 -5.99
CA LEU A 80 -1.17 -2.67 -6.89
C LEU A 80 -1.54 -1.19 -6.70
N VAL A 81 -1.59 -0.44 -7.78
CA VAL A 81 -1.91 1.00 -7.73
C VAL A 81 -3.19 1.24 -8.51
N THR A 82 -4.19 1.81 -7.85
CA THR A 82 -5.44 2.24 -8.47
C THR A 82 -5.48 3.77 -8.47
N GLU A 83 -5.44 4.38 -9.65
CA GLU A 83 -5.53 5.83 -9.80
C GLU A 83 -6.98 6.24 -10.08
N TYR A 84 -7.58 7.00 -9.16
CA TYR A 84 -8.86 7.64 -9.35
C TYR A 84 -8.65 9.09 -9.77
N ARG A 85 -8.58 9.33 -11.08
CA ARG A 85 -8.73 10.69 -11.60
C ARG A 85 -10.21 11.06 -11.55
N LEU A 86 -10.57 11.96 -10.66
CA LEU A 86 -11.76 12.79 -10.85
C LEU A 86 -11.52 13.60 -12.12
N ARG A 87 -11.88 13.02 -13.28
CA ARG A 87 -12.29 13.85 -14.41
C ARG A 87 -13.48 14.61 -13.86
N LEU A 88 -13.23 15.82 -13.38
CA LEU A 88 -14.22 16.90 -13.40
C LEU A 88 -14.76 16.88 -14.82
N ALA A 89 -15.88 16.17 -14.99
CA ALA A 89 -16.69 16.22 -16.18
C ALA A 89 -17.02 17.70 -16.27
N LYS A 90 -16.31 18.36 -17.18
CA LYS A 90 -16.46 19.76 -17.50
C LYS A 90 -17.93 19.92 -17.85
N MET A 91 -18.68 20.43 -16.88
CA MET A 91 -20.08 20.80 -17.03
C MET A 91 -20.07 21.88 -18.13
N ILE A 92 -20.47 21.47 -19.33
CA ILE A 92 -20.84 22.36 -20.45
C ILE A 92 -22.30 22.06 -20.71
#